data_AF-T1ACC9-F1
#
_entry.id   AF-T1ACC9-F1
#
_cell.length_a   1.000
_cell.length_b   1.000
_cell.length_c   1.000
_cell.angle_alpha   90.00
_cell.angle_beta   90.00
_cell.angle_gamma   90.00
#
_symmetry.space_group_name_H-M   'P 1'
#
loop_
_entity.id
_entity.type
_entity.pdbx_description
1 polymer ?
#
loop_
_entity_poly.entity_id
_entity_poly.type
_entity_poly.pdbx_seq_one_letter_code
_entity_poly.pdbx_strand_id
1 'polypeptide(L)'
;CRFFRETYDRVASDFPMIGRDYAYVDAFTQWLVRNPEHYDVVVATNMMGDIITDLASVLQGGMGFAAGGNIGDDHAMFEPVHGSAPKYAGKNQVNPFATFFAVEMMLRWLADRNSDRLLTAQADRLERAIAGVLERGSARTYDQGGTATTSDAGDRVVEALRGERR
;
A
#
# COMPACT_ATOMS: atom_id res chain seq x y z
N CYS A 1 -19.38 -18.35 4.14
CA CYS A 1 -18.96 -17.36 5.15
C CYS A 1 -20.14 -16.73 5.89
N ARG A 2 -21.04 -17.52 6.52
CA ARG A 2 -22.24 -16.99 7.20
C ARG A 2 -21.88 -16.13 8.43
N PHE A 3 -21.06 -16.67 9.32
CA PHE A 3 -20.60 -15.98 10.53
C PHE A 3 -19.89 -14.65 10.26
N PHE A 4 -19.05 -14.61 9.21
CA PHE A 4 -18.37 -13.39 8.79
C PHE A 4 -19.37 -12.30 8.36
N ARG A 5 -20.36 -12.66 7.54
CA ARG A 5 -21.41 -11.72 7.12
C ARG A 5 -22.25 -11.23 8.30
N GLU A 6 -22.68 -12.12 9.18
CA GLU A 6 -23.42 -11.74 10.39
C GLU A 6 -22.62 -10.78 11.28
N THR A 7 -21.30 -11.00 11.40
CA THR A 7 -20.41 -10.10 12.14
C THR A 7 -20.26 -8.74 11.46
N TYR A 8 -20.07 -8.74 10.13
CA TYR A 8 -20.01 -7.51 9.33
C TYR A 8 -21.30 -6.70 9.49
N ASP A 9 -22.47 -7.33 9.36
CA ASP A 9 -23.77 -6.66 9.47
C ASP A 9 -23.97 -6.02 10.86
N ARG A 10 -23.52 -6.71 11.91
CA ARG A 10 -23.57 -6.22 13.29
C ARG A 10 -22.65 -5.03 13.52
N VAL A 11 -21.43 -5.03 12.99
CA VAL A 11 -20.52 -3.86 13.12
C VAL A 11 -21.04 -2.71 12.27
N ALA A 12 -21.49 -2.99 11.06
CA ALA A 12 -21.94 -1.97 10.12
C ALA A 12 -23.21 -1.23 10.59
N SER A 13 -24.03 -1.83 11.47
CA SER A 13 -25.17 -1.11 12.06
C SER A 13 -24.77 0.08 12.92
N ASP A 14 -23.54 0.08 13.44
CA ASP A 14 -23.00 1.19 14.23
C ASP A 14 -22.51 2.35 13.33
N PHE A 15 -22.43 2.13 12.01
CA PHE A 15 -21.93 3.10 11.02
C PHE A 15 -22.91 3.29 9.84
N PRO A 16 -24.15 3.76 10.07
CA PRO A 16 -25.21 3.80 9.04
C PRO A 16 -24.93 4.76 7.87
N MET A 17 -23.96 5.66 8.01
CA MET A 17 -23.56 6.60 6.96
C MET A 17 -22.65 5.96 5.90
N ILE A 18 -22.08 4.78 6.17
CA ILE A 18 -21.20 4.07 5.25
C ILE A 18 -22.06 3.12 4.40
N GLY A 19 -21.96 3.24 3.08
CA GLY A 19 -22.63 2.33 2.15
C GLY A 19 -22.17 0.88 2.37
N ARG A 20 -23.11 -0.06 2.25
CA ARG A 20 -22.84 -1.50 2.43
C ARG A 20 -23.13 -2.22 1.14
N ASP A 21 -22.24 -3.12 0.76
CA ASP A 21 -22.41 -4.00 -0.38
C ASP A 21 -21.78 -5.36 -0.10
N TYR A 22 -22.14 -6.37 -0.90
CA TYR A 22 -21.68 -7.74 -0.74
C TYR A 22 -21.34 -8.34 -2.10
N ALA A 23 -20.22 -9.04 -2.16
CA ALA A 23 -19.81 -9.78 -3.34
C ALA A 23 -19.32 -11.17 -2.95
N TYR A 24 -19.59 -12.16 -3.80
CA TYR A 24 -18.83 -13.40 -3.77
C TYR A 24 -17.44 -13.15 -4.36
N VAL A 25 -16.42 -13.84 -3.84
CA VAL A 25 -15.01 -13.57 -4.17
C VAL A 25 -14.70 -13.73 -5.66
N ASP A 26 -15.34 -14.69 -6.32
CA ASP A 26 -15.22 -14.92 -7.76
C ASP A 26 -15.79 -13.76 -8.59
N ALA A 27 -16.98 -13.24 -8.22
CA ALA A 27 -17.56 -12.07 -8.86
C ALA A 27 -16.73 -10.80 -8.55
N PHE A 28 -16.33 -10.64 -7.29
CA PHE A 28 -15.54 -9.50 -6.84
C PHE A 28 -14.21 -9.39 -7.58
N THR A 29 -13.48 -10.50 -7.75
CA THR A 29 -12.19 -10.48 -8.49
C THR A 29 -12.36 -10.07 -9.96
N GLN A 30 -13.49 -10.42 -10.60
CA GLN A 30 -13.81 -9.90 -11.93
C GLN A 30 -14.13 -8.40 -11.93
N TRP A 31 -14.86 -7.93 -10.92
CA TRP A 31 -15.20 -6.51 -10.77
C TRP A 31 -13.99 -5.65 -10.47
N LEU A 32 -13.09 -6.13 -9.61
CA LEU A 32 -11.84 -5.46 -9.28
C LEU A 32 -11.01 -5.16 -10.54
N VAL A 33 -10.96 -6.09 -11.49
CA VAL A 33 -10.25 -5.86 -12.76
C VAL A 33 -10.98 -4.88 -13.68
N ARG A 34 -12.32 -4.91 -13.69
CA ARG A 34 -13.13 -4.07 -14.61
C ARG A 34 -13.34 -2.65 -14.11
N ASN A 35 -13.57 -2.50 -12.82
CA ASN A 35 -13.96 -1.26 -12.14
C ASN A 35 -13.23 -1.16 -10.78
N PRO A 36 -11.89 -1.05 -10.76
CA PRO A 36 -11.12 -1.07 -9.51
C PRO A 36 -11.49 0.06 -8.54
N GLU A 37 -11.98 1.19 -9.06
CA GLU A 37 -12.34 2.37 -8.27
C GLU A 37 -13.76 2.31 -7.68
N HIS A 38 -14.50 1.22 -7.89
CA HIS A 38 -15.90 1.15 -7.45
C HIS A 38 -16.05 1.06 -5.92
N TYR A 39 -15.09 0.45 -5.24
CA TYR A 39 -15.13 0.23 -3.79
C TYR A 39 -14.01 1.00 -3.11
N ASP A 40 -14.35 1.78 -2.08
CA ASP A 40 -13.36 2.50 -1.25
C ASP A 40 -12.62 1.55 -0.29
N VAL A 41 -13.35 0.62 0.33
CA VAL A 41 -12.83 -0.32 1.33
C VAL A 41 -13.44 -1.70 1.11
N VAL A 42 -12.60 -2.73 1.12
CA VAL A 42 -13.01 -4.13 0.96
C VAL A 42 -12.63 -4.91 2.20
N VAL A 43 -13.61 -5.60 2.80
CA VAL A 43 -13.40 -6.41 4.01
C VAL A 43 -13.52 -7.88 3.65
N ALA A 44 -12.45 -8.64 3.86
CA ALA A 44 -12.37 -10.05 3.49
C ALA A 44 -11.80 -10.92 4.61
N THR A 45 -12.10 -12.21 4.59
CA THR A 45 -11.41 -13.19 5.46
C THR A 45 -9.95 -13.33 5.04
N ASN A 46 -9.06 -13.56 6.01
CA ASN A 46 -7.60 -13.64 5.83
C ASN A 46 -7.13 -14.17 4.44
N MET A 47 -7.38 -15.45 4.13
CA MET A 47 -6.95 -16.06 2.85
C MET A 47 -7.53 -15.35 1.60
N MET A 48 -8.78 -14.89 1.66
CA MET A 48 -9.40 -14.21 0.52
C MET A 48 -8.85 -12.80 0.37
N GLY A 49 -8.57 -12.13 1.50
CA GLY A 49 -7.89 -10.83 1.53
C GLY A 49 -6.53 -10.91 0.85
N ASP A 50 -5.71 -11.88 1.25
CA ASP A 50 -4.37 -12.14 0.68
C ASP A 50 -4.40 -12.28 -0.86
N ILE A 51 -5.29 -13.15 -1.37
CA ILE A 51 -5.48 -13.35 -2.82
C ILE A 51 -5.98 -12.08 -3.52
N ILE A 52 -6.94 -11.37 -2.90
CA ILE A 52 -7.49 -10.13 -3.46
C ILE A 52 -6.42 -9.05 -3.53
N THR A 53 -5.60 -8.89 -2.49
CA THR A 53 -4.56 -7.86 -2.43
C THR A 53 -3.44 -8.12 -3.42
N ASP A 54 -3.09 -9.39 -3.66
CA ASP A 54 -2.15 -9.75 -4.72
C ASP A 54 -2.67 -9.32 -6.10
N LEU A 55 -3.94 -9.60 -6.41
CA LEU A 55 -4.56 -9.16 -7.65
C LEU A 55 -4.63 -7.63 -7.75
N ALA A 56 -5.03 -6.95 -6.67
CA ALA A 56 -5.12 -5.50 -6.62
C ALA A 56 -3.76 -4.83 -6.84
N SER A 57 -2.67 -5.41 -6.31
CA SER A 57 -1.32 -4.88 -6.47
C SER A 57 -0.90 -4.81 -7.95
N VAL A 58 -1.33 -5.77 -8.77
CA VAL A 58 -1.04 -5.79 -10.20
C VAL A 58 -1.72 -4.61 -10.91
N LEU A 59 -2.93 -4.24 -10.50
CA LEU A 59 -3.66 -3.10 -11.04
C LEU A 59 -3.03 -1.76 -10.67
N GLN A 60 -2.44 -1.67 -9.47
CA GLN A 60 -1.74 -0.47 -8.99
C GLN A 60 -0.43 -0.19 -9.76
N GLY A 61 0.17 -1.21 -10.39
CA GLY A 61 1.47 -1.10 -11.05
C GLY A 61 2.47 -2.19 -10.66
N GLY A 62 2.04 -3.15 -9.85
CA GLY A 62 2.80 -4.34 -9.45
C GLY A 62 3.07 -4.41 -7.95
N MET A 63 3.45 -5.61 -7.50
CA MET A 63 3.78 -5.90 -6.10
C MET A 63 4.85 -4.97 -5.50
N GLY A 64 5.74 -4.38 -6.32
CA GLY A 64 6.75 -3.43 -5.87
C GLY A 64 6.20 -2.11 -5.31
N PHE A 65 4.89 -1.88 -5.39
CA PHE A 65 4.20 -0.70 -4.86
C PHE A 65 3.30 -0.99 -3.66
N ALA A 66 2.89 -2.24 -3.47
CA ALA A 66 1.93 -2.62 -2.46
C ALA A 66 2.58 -2.70 -1.08
N ALA A 67 2.16 -1.81 -0.19
CA ALA A 67 2.48 -1.86 1.24
C ALA A 67 1.26 -2.35 2.04
N GLY A 68 1.52 -3.03 3.14
CA GLY A 68 0.54 -3.56 4.07
C GLY A 68 0.81 -3.11 5.50
N GLY A 69 -0.26 -3.07 6.30
CA GLY A 69 -0.20 -2.76 7.72
C GLY A 69 -1.04 -3.75 8.52
N ASN A 70 -0.40 -4.49 9.41
CA ASN A 70 -1.06 -5.29 10.44
C ASN A 70 -1.26 -4.41 11.67
N ILE A 71 -2.46 -3.83 11.81
CA ILE A 71 -2.78 -2.86 12.85
C ILE A 71 -3.63 -3.53 13.94
N GLY A 72 -3.11 -3.56 15.16
CA GLY A 72 -3.83 -3.97 16.36
C GLY A 72 -4.12 -2.79 17.29
N ASP A 73 -4.73 -3.10 18.44
CA ASP A 73 -5.14 -2.08 19.42
C ASP A 73 -3.94 -1.32 19.99
N ASP A 74 -2.85 -2.02 20.30
CA ASP A 74 -1.66 -1.46 20.95
C ASP A 74 -0.44 -1.28 20.03
N HIS A 75 -0.33 -2.15 19.03
CA HIS A 75 0.85 -2.28 18.18
C HIS A 75 0.47 -2.41 16.72
N ALA A 76 1.37 -1.99 15.83
CA ALA A 76 1.23 -2.16 14.40
C ALA A 76 2.55 -2.59 13.76
N MET A 77 2.46 -3.35 12.68
CA MET A 77 3.58 -3.77 11.85
C MET A 77 3.30 -3.37 10.40
N PHE A 78 4.27 -2.72 9.76
CA PHE A 78 4.16 -2.24 8.38
C PHE A 78 5.23 -2.89 7.52
N GLU A 79 4.84 -3.43 6.38
CA GLU A 79 5.72 -4.19 5.51
C GLU A 79 5.30 -4.09 4.04
N PRO A 80 6.22 -4.28 3.09
CA PRO A 80 5.85 -4.61 1.71
C PRO A 80 5.01 -5.88 1.68
N VAL A 81 3.96 -5.92 0.84
CA VAL A 81 3.14 -7.14 0.66
C VAL A 81 3.95 -8.27 0.03
N HIS A 82 4.95 -7.93 -0.79
CA HIS A 82 5.78 -8.92 -1.44
C HIS A 82 6.79 -9.59 -0.47
N GLY A 83 7.15 -10.83 -0.78
CA GLY A 83 8.21 -11.54 -0.04
C GLY A 83 9.63 -11.00 -0.30
N SER A 84 10.63 -11.65 0.32
CA SER A 84 12.04 -11.22 0.33
C SER A 84 12.80 -11.31 -1.01
N ALA A 85 12.14 -11.79 -2.06
CA ALA A 85 12.70 -12.00 -3.41
C ALA A 85 14.17 -12.54 -3.44
N PRO A 86 14.47 -13.72 -2.85
CA PRO A 86 15.85 -14.19 -2.63
C PRO A 86 16.72 -14.26 -3.89
N LYS A 87 16.11 -14.51 -5.06
CA LYS A 87 16.77 -14.54 -6.36
C LYS A 87 17.45 -13.21 -6.76
N TYR A 88 17.07 -12.09 -6.14
CA TYR A 88 17.61 -10.76 -6.39
C TYR A 88 18.50 -10.23 -5.25
N ALA A 89 18.73 -11.03 -4.20
CA ALA A 89 19.63 -10.66 -3.12
C ALA A 89 21.02 -10.29 -3.67
N GLY A 90 21.55 -9.13 -3.25
CA GLY A 90 22.85 -8.61 -3.69
C GLY A 90 22.91 -8.09 -5.13
N LYS A 91 21.81 -8.07 -5.89
CA LYS A 91 21.81 -7.65 -7.30
C LYS A 91 21.48 -6.18 -7.52
N ASN A 92 21.02 -5.46 -6.49
CA ASN A 92 20.66 -4.04 -6.58
C ASN A 92 19.61 -3.74 -7.69
N GLN A 93 18.58 -4.58 -7.83
CA GLN A 93 17.59 -4.46 -8.91
C GLN A 93 16.14 -4.40 -8.44
N VAL A 94 15.85 -4.76 -7.18
CA VAL A 94 14.48 -4.81 -6.64
C VAL A 94 13.90 -3.42 -6.52
N ASN A 95 12.61 -3.29 -6.85
CA ASN A 95 11.81 -2.11 -6.62
C ASN A 95 11.66 -1.82 -5.11
N PRO A 96 12.14 -0.68 -4.59
CA PRO A 96 12.05 -0.36 -3.16
C PRO A 96 10.77 0.38 -2.75
N PHE A 97 9.88 0.75 -3.68
CA PHE A 97 8.80 1.70 -3.40
C PHE A 97 7.79 1.21 -2.36
N ALA A 98 7.43 -0.08 -2.35
CA ALA A 98 6.58 -0.67 -1.31
C ALA A 98 7.17 -0.52 0.10
N THR A 99 8.51 -0.56 0.24
CA THR A 99 9.16 -0.32 1.53
C THR A 99 9.00 1.13 1.96
N PHE A 100 9.10 2.08 1.03
CA PHE A 100 8.88 3.49 1.34
C PHE A 100 7.42 3.76 1.73
N PHE A 101 6.44 3.15 1.06
CA PHE A 101 5.03 3.24 1.45
C PHE A 101 4.76 2.59 2.80
N ALA A 102 5.43 1.47 3.15
CA ALA A 102 5.31 0.89 4.49
C ALA A 102 5.83 1.84 5.59
N VAL A 103 6.95 2.54 5.34
CA VAL A 103 7.47 3.58 6.24
C VAL A 103 6.51 4.77 6.34
N GLU A 104 5.94 5.19 5.21
CA GLU A 104 4.95 6.26 5.15
C GLU A 104 3.70 5.93 5.99
N MET A 105 3.13 4.72 5.83
CA MET A 105 2.01 4.22 6.64
C MET A 105 2.36 4.20 8.14
N MET A 106 3.58 3.76 8.48
CA MET A 106 4.06 3.75 9.86
C MET A 106 4.12 5.16 10.45
N LEU A 107 4.64 6.14 9.68
CA LEU A 107 4.71 7.53 10.12
C LEU A 107 3.30 8.10 10.34
N ARG A 108 2.34 7.83 9.45
CA ARG A 108 0.93 8.24 9.64
C ARG A 108 0.33 7.63 10.90
N TRP A 109 0.49 6.32 11.10
CA TRP A 109 -0.04 5.64 12.29
C TRP A 109 0.55 6.18 13.60
N LEU A 110 1.87 6.41 13.64
CA LEU A 110 2.52 7.03 14.80
C LEU A 110 2.05 8.47 15.02
N ALA A 111 1.85 9.23 13.94
CA ALA A 111 1.33 10.59 14.01
C ALA A 111 -0.07 10.62 14.64
N ASP A 112 -0.98 9.78 14.16
CA ASP A 112 -2.35 9.71 14.66
C ASP A 112 -2.39 9.27 16.13
N ARG A 113 -1.60 8.24 16.48
CA ARG A 113 -1.56 7.68 17.84
C ARG A 113 -1.00 8.66 18.88
N ASN A 114 -0.08 9.54 18.47
CA ASN A 114 0.58 10.51 19.36
C ASN A 114 0.08 11.95 19.14
N SER A 115 -0.86 12.18 18.21
CA SER A 115 -1.26 13.52 17.75
C SER A 115 -0.07 14.39 17.32
N ASP A 116 0.95 13.77 16.71
CA ASP A 116 2.21 14.42 16.34
C ASP A 116 2.17 14.97 14.91
N ARG A 117 1.98 16.29 14.80
CA ARG A 117 1.94 17.01 13.52
C ARG A 117 3.27 16.96 12.75
N LEU A 118 4.40 16.80 13.42
CA LEU A 118 5.69 16.68 12.73
C LEU A 118 5.75 15.36 11.97
N LEU A 119 5.25 14.27 12.55
CA LEU A 119 5.18 12.97 11.89
C LEU A 119 4.18 12.99 10.73
N THR A 120 3.02 13.64 10.88
CA THR A 120 2.08 13.87 9.76
C THR A 120 2.79 14.57 8.60
N ALA A 121 3.51 15.67 8.89
CA ALA A 121 4.21 16.43 7.86
C ALA A 121 5.35 15.63 7.21
N GLN A 122 6.04 14.73 7.94
CA GLN A 122 7.05 13.85 7.34
C GLN A 122 6.42 12.75 6.46
N ALA A 123 5.28 12.18 6.86
CA ALA A 123 4.55 11.22 6.04
C ALA A 123 4.11 11.85 4.71
N ASP A 124 3.45 13.02 4.76
CA ASP A 124 3.00 13.73 3.56
C ASP A 124 4.17 14.09 2.63
N ARG A 125 5.32 14.44 3.22
CA ARG A 125 6.54 14.77 2.47
C ARG A 125 7.15 13.55 1.80
N LEU A 126 7.14 12.40 2.47
CA LEU A 126 7.59 11.13 1.88
C LEU A 126 6.68 10.71 0.73
N GLU A 127 5.36 10.77 0.92
CA GLU A 127 4.38 10.46 -0.11
C GLU A 127 4.56 11.34 -1.36
N ARG A 128 4.65 12.67 -1.19
CA ARG A 128 4.90 13.60 -2.30
C ARG A 128 6.22 13.34 -3.02
N ALA A 129 7.28 13.05 -2.26
CA ALA A 129 8.57 12.73 -2.86
C ALA A 129 8.52 11.46 -3.71
N ILE A 130 7.86 10.41 -3.22
CA ILE A 130 7.64 9.16 -3.97
C ILE A 130 6.81 9.45 -5.23
N ALA A 131 5.66 10.13 -5.09
CA ALA A 131 4.78 10.47 -6.20
C ALA A 131 5.52 11.25 -7.29
N GLY A 132 6.26 12.31 -6.91
CA GLY A 132 7.03 13.11 -7.86
C GLY A 132 8.15 12.32 -8.56
N VAL A 133 8.79 11.36 -7.89
CA VAL A 133 9.80 10.48 -8.50
C VAL A 133 9.16 9.55 -9.53
N LEU A 134 7.99 8.98 -9.21
CA LEU A 134 7.24 8.08 -10.10
C LEU A 134 6.66 8.82 -11.31
N GLU A 135 6.10 10.01 -11.13
CA GLU A 135 5.58 10.87 -12.20
C GLU A 135 6.67 11.24 -13.22
N ARG A 136 7.88 11.58 -12.75
CA ARG A 136 9.02 11.87 -13.62
C ARG A 136 9.51 10.64 -14.39
N GLY A 137 9.14 9.43 -13.98
CA GLY A 137 9.57 8.16 -14.59
C GLY A 137 11.07 7.88 -14.49
N SER A 138 11.82 8.70 -13.75
CA SER A 138 13.28 8.73 -13.76
C SER A 138 13.95 7.61 -12.93
N ALA A 139 13.14 6.86 -12.16
CA ALA A 139 13.56 5.83 -11.21
C ALA A 139 12.85 4.49 -11.45
N ARG A 140 12.40 4.23 -12.69
CA ARG A 140 11.69 3.00 -13.01
C ARG A 140 12.62 1.79 -12.95
N THR A 141 12.29 0.81 -12.11
CA THR A 141 13.00 -0.47 -12.01
C THR A 141 12.50 -1.47 -13.07
N TYR A 142 13.11 -2.66 -13.13
CA TYR A 142 12.86 -3.65 -14.19
C TYR A 142 11.39 -4.09 -14.30
N ASP A 143 10.68 -4.19 -13.17
CA ASP A 143 9.27 -4.57 -13.07
C ASP A 143 8.34 -3.51 -13.66
N GLN A 144 8.82 -2.27 -13.78
CA GLN A 144 8.13 -1.17 -14.45
C GLN A 144 8.62 -0.96 -15.90
N GLY A 145 9.45 -1.87 -16.42
CA GLY A 145 10.07 -1.75 -17.74
C GLY A 145 11.21 -0.72 -17.82
N GLY A 146 11.76 -0.29 -16.69
CA GLY A 146 12.90 0.62 -16.63
C GLY A 146 14.23 -0.07 -16.32
N THR A 147 15.27 0.72 -16.12
CA THR A 147 16.65 0.26 -15.90
C THR A 147 17.28 0.78 -14.61
N ALA A 148 16.51 1.51 -13.78
CA ALA A 148 17.02 2.01 -12.51
C ALA A 148 17.36 0.85 -11.57
N THR A 149 18.43 1.02 -10.80
CA THR A 149 18.77 0.09 -9.72
C THR A 149 17.98 0.40 -8.45
N THR A 150 17.99 -0.52 -7.47
CA THR A 150 17.38 -0.27 -6.15
C THR A 150 17.96 0.99 -5.49
N SER A 151 19.28 1.13 -5.57
CA SER A 151 20.00 2.29 -5.01
C SER A 151 19.65 3.57 -5.75
N ASP A 152 19.62 3.56 -7.10
CA ASP A 152 19.23 4.74 -7.88
C ASP A 152 17.80 5.20 -7.51
N ALA A 153 16.85 4.28 -7.37
CA ALA A 153 15.49 4.62 -6.98
C ALA A 153 15.44 5.24 -5.58
N GLY A 154 16.19 4.68 -4.62
CA GLY A 154 16.32 5.25 -3.28
C GLY A 154 16.95 6.64 -3.27
N ASP A 155 18.04 6.83 -4.01
CA ASP A 155 18.74 8.12 -4.12
C ASP A 155 17.82 9.20 -4.70
N ARG A 156 17.01 8.87 -5.71
CA ARG A 156 16.04 9.80 -6.31
C ARG A 156 14.95 10.23 -5.32
N VAL A 157 14.49 9.33 -4.46
CA VAL A 157 13.54 9.68 -3.38
C VAL A 157 14.22 10.59 -2.35
N VAL A 158 15.47 10.31 -1.96
CA VAL A 158 16.24 11.15 -1.04
C VAL A 158 16.49 12.55 -1.62
N GLU A 159 16.81 12.64 -2.91
CA GLU A 159 16.96 13.92 -3.62
C GLU A 159 15.65 14.71 -3.62
N ALA A 160 14.53 14.07 -3.94
CA ALA A 160 13.20 14.69 -3.91
C ALA A 160 12.85 15.23 -2.51
N LEU A 161 13.08 14.43 -1.47
CA LEU A 161 12.90 14.86 -0.08
C LEU A 161 13.76 16.08 0.25
N ARG A 162 15.03 16.13 -0.19
CA ARG A 162 15.92 17.28 0.05
C ARG A 162 15.50 18.53 -0.72
N GLY A 163 14.95 18.38 -1.92
CA GLY A 163 14.46 19.47 -2.76
C GLY A 163 13.31 20.25 -2.12
N GLU A 164 12.40 19.59 -1.38
CA GLU A 164 11.28 20.22 -0.67
C GLU A 164 11.68 21.08 0.55
N ARG A 165 12.97 21.14 0.89
CA ARG A 165 13.48 21.93 2.02
C ARG A 165 13.78 23.40 1.67
N ARG A 166 13.56 23.80 0.41
CA ARG A 166 13.70 25.17 -0.10
C ARG A 166 12.32 25.80 -0.29
#